data_AF-A0A3N5K8P5-F1
#
_entry.id   AF-A0A3N5K8P5-F1
#
_cell.length_a   1.000
_cell.length_b   1.000
_cell.length_c   1.000
_cell.angle_alpha   90.00
_cell.angle_beta   90.00
_cell.angle_gamma   90.00
#
_symmetry.space_group_name_H-M   'P 1'
#
loop_
_entity.id
_entity.type
_entity.pdbx_description
1 polymer ?
#
loop_
_entity_poly.entity_id
_entity_poly.type
_entity_poly.pdbx_seq_one_letter_code
_entity_poly.pdbx_strand_id
1 'polypeptide(L)' 'MGTTSSGELLQGTLPLLVLRILSGGPNHGFAIARRIQIISKGVLRAEEGSLYPALHKMELEGWIESE' A
#
# COMPACT_ATOMS: atom_id res chain seq x y z
N MET A 1 20.62 3.59 -17.54
CA MET A 1 19.20 3.78 -17.16
C MET A 1 18.78 2.54 -16.40
N GLY A 2 18.67 2.61 -15.07
CA GLY A 2 18.31 1.45 -14.25
C GLY A 2 16.86 1.05 -14.52
N THR A 3 16.63 -0.23 -14.82
CA THR A 3 15.29 -0.81 -14.85
C THR A 3 14.82 -0.95 -13.41
N THR A 4 14.19 0.07 -12.85
CA THR A 4 13.63 -0.01 -11.49
C THR A 4 12.61 -1.14 -11.47
N SER A 5 12.87 -2.16 -10.66
CA SER A 5 11.96 -3.31 -10.56
C SER A 5 10.64 -2.86 -9.93
N SER A 6 9.52 -3.44 -10.35
CA SER A 6 8.18 -3.11 -9.81
C SER A 6 8.12 -3.22 -8.27
N GLY A 7 8.94 -4.10 -7.68
CA GLY A 7 9.06 -4.24 -6.22
C GLY A 7 9.69 -3.03 -5.51
N GLU A 8 10.72 -2.41 -6.11
CA GLU A 8 11.38 -1.22 -5.54
C GLU A 8 10.47 0.02 -5.65
N LEU A 9 9.74 0.15 -6.76
CA LEU A 9 8.72 1.20 -6.93
C LEU A 9 7.60 1.05 -5.89
N LEU A 10 7.17 -0.18 -5.63
CA LEU A 10 6.14 -0.46 -4.62
C LEU A 10 6.61 -0.04 -3.23
N GLN A 11 7.85 -0.36 -2.85
CA GLN A 11 8.38 -0.08 -1.52
C GLN A 11 8.39 1.43 -1.20
N GLY A 12 8.62 2.30 -2.19
CA GLY A 12 8.59 3.76 -2.02
C GLY A 12 7.22 4.42 -2.19
N THR A 13 6.29 3.79 -2.93
CA THR A 13 4.98 4.40 -3.29
C THR A 13 3.78 3.78 -2.59
N LEU A 14 3.95 2.63 -1.94
CA LEU A 14 2.90 1.93 -1.22
C LEU A 14 2.20 2.81 -0.17
N PRO A 15 2.89 3.61 0.66
CA PRO A 15 2.20 4.48 1.62
C PRO A 15 1.26 5.49 0.95
N LEU A 16 1.66 6.07 -0.20
CA LEU A 16 0.83 7.03 -0.95
C LEU A 16 -0.40 6.34 -1.53
N LEU A 17 -0.27 5.12 -2.02
CA LEU A 17 -1.40 4.32 -2.52
C LEU A 17 -2.38 3.98 -1.40
N VAL A 18 -1.87 3.61 -0.22
CA VAL A 18 -2.68 3.37 0.98
C VAL A 18 -3.45 4.63 1.37
N LEU A 19 -2.77 5.78 1.51
CA LEU A 19 -3.42 7.05 1.85
C LEU A 19 -4.47 7.46 0.81
N ARG A 20 -4.19 7.26 -0.48
CA ARG A 20 -5.17 7.51 -1.54
C ARG A 20 -6.42 6.65 -1.38
N ILE A 21 -6.27 5.39 -0.99
CA ILE A 21 -7.40 4.48 -0.75
C ILE A 21 -8.20 4.91 0.48
N LEU A 22 -7.52 5.28 1.57
CA LEU A 22 -8.13 5.73 2.83
C LEU A 22 -8.76 7.13 2.73
N SER A 23 -8.35 7.95 1.74
CA SER A 23 -9.01 9.24 1.46
C SER A 23 -10.50 9.11 1.10
N GLY A 24 -10.95 7.90 0.74
CA GLY A 24 -12.37 7.58 0.52
C GLY A 24 -13.11 7.03 1.74
N GLY A 25 -12.46 6.95 2.91
CA GLY A 25 -12.99 6.40 4.16
C GLY A 25 -12.24 5.18 4.69
N PRO A 26 -12.58 4.73 5.92
CA PRO A 26 -11.94 3.58 6.57
C PRO A 26 -11.98 2.33 5.70
N ASN A 27 -10.93 1.51 5.78
CA ASN A 27 -10.83 0.32 4.94
C ASN A 27 -10.00 -0.79 5.61
N HIS A 28 -10.39 -2.05 5.40
CA HIS A 28 -9.63 -3.19 5.90
C HIS A 28 -8.36 -3.41 5.07
N GLY A 29 -7.28 -3.86 5.71
CA GLY A 29 -5.99 -4.15 5.06
C GLY A 29 -6.12 -5.04 3.82
N PHE A 30 -6.95 -6.08 3.88
CA PHE A 30 -7.23 -6.94 2.71
C PHE A 30 -7.87 -6.18 1.53
N ALA A 31 -8.82 -5.29 1.81
CA ALA A 31 -9.49 -4.51 0.77
C ALA A 31 -8.56 -3.42 0.20
N ILE A 32 -7.62 -2.90 0.99
CA ILE A 32 -6.52 -2.06 0.52
C ILE A 32 -5.62 -2.84 -0.46
N ALA A 33 -5.18 -4.05 -0.09
CA ALA A 33 -4.39 -4.92 -0.97
C ALA A 33 -5.06 -5.16 -2.32
N ARG A 34 -6.35 -5.54 -2.28
CA ARG A 34 -7.16 -5.79 -3.48
C ARG A 34 -7.31 -4.54 -4.35
N ARG A 35 -7.57 -3.37 -3.75
CA ARG A 35 -7.67 -2.10 -4.47
C ARG A 35 -6.35 -1.72 -5.16
N ILE A 36 -5.21 -1.91 -4.50
CA ILE A 36 -3.88 -1.64 -5.09
C ILE A 36 -3.66 -2.52 -6.33
N GLN A 37 -4.01 -3.81 -6.24
CA GLN A 37 -3.90 -4.72 -7.38
C GLN A 37 -4.79 -4.30 -8.55
N ILE A 38 -6.03 -3.88 -8.28
CA ILE A 38 -6.98 -3.43 -9.32
C ILE A 38 -6.49 -2.14 -9.99
N ILE A 39 -6.11 -1.13 -9.19
CA ILE A 39 -5.69 0.19 -9.70
C ILE A 39 -4.40 0.09 -10.51
N SER A 40 -3.48 -0.79 -10.09
CA SER A 40 -2.24 -1.05 -10.80
C SER A 40 -2.38 -2.00 -11.99
N LYS A 41 -3.59 -2.48 -12.30
CA LYS A 41 -3.84 -3.51 -13.33
C LYS A 41 -2.97 -4.76 -13.15
N GLY A 42 -2.71 -5.14 -11.90
CA GLY A 42 -1.89 -6.29 -11.52
C GLY A 42 -0.37 -6.08 -11.59
N VAL A 43 0.10 -4.87 -11.94
CA VAL A 43 1.52 -4.52 -11.96
C VAL A 43 2.10 -4.41 -10.55
N LEU A 44 1.30 -3.87 -9.61
CA LEU A 44 1.67 -3.79 -8.20
C LEU A 44 0.86 -4.81 -7.41
N ARG A 45 1.57 -5.74 -6.77
CA ARG A 45 0.98 -6.68 -5.83
C ARG A 45 1.44 -6.30 -4.44
N ALA A 46 0.58 -5.62 -3.70
CA ALA A 46 0.77 -5.44 -2.27
C ALA A 46 0.46 -6.77 -1.57
N GLU A 47 1.41 -7.70 -1.66
CA GLU A 47 1.33 -8.98 -0.94
C GLU A 47 1.27 -8.72 0.56
N GLU A 48 0.64 -9.62 1.32
CA GLU A 48 0.48 -9.47 2.78
C GLU A 48 1.82 -9.20 3.47
N GLY A 49 2.89 -9.87 3.03
CA GLY A 49 4.24 -9.69 3.56
C GLY A 49 4.88 -8.31 3.31
N SER A 50 4.30 -7.50 2.43
CA SER A 50 4.74 -6.11 2.16
C SER A 50 3.75 -5.07 2.68
N LEU A 51 2.45 -5.37 2.61
CA LEU A 51 1.39 -4.43 2.99
C LEU A 51 1.31 -4.24 4.50
N TYR A 52 1.20 -5.33 5.27
CA TYR A 52 0.99 -5.20 6.71
C TYR A 52 2.18 -4.55 7.43
N PRO A 53 3.45 -4.86 7.10
CA PRO A 53 4.58 -4.11 7.64
C PRO A 53 4.55 -2.62 7.28
N ALA A 54 4.10 -2.27 6.07
CA ALA A 54 3.96 -0.87 5.66
C ALA A 54 2.82 -0.17 6.43
N LEU A 55 1.66 -0.82 6.60
CA LEU A 55 0.56 -0.30 7.41
C LEU A 55 0.99 -0.08 8.85
N HIS A 56 1.67 -1.05 9.46
CA HIS A 56 2.15 -0.91 10.83
C HIS A 56 3.17 0.23 10.96
N LYS A 57 4.08 0.39 9.99
CA LYS A 57 5.00 1.53 9.97
C LYS A 57 4.25 2.86 9.86
N MET A 58 3.26 2.95 8.98
CA MET A 58 2.44 4.17 8.81
C MET A 58 1.67 4.51 10.09
N GLU A 59 1.19 3.51 10.82
CA GLU A 59 0.54 3.69 12.12
C GLU A 59 1.53 4.19 13.19
N LEU A 60 2.72 3.58 13.28
CA LEU A 60 3.79 4.04 14.17
C LEU A 60 4.25 5.47 13.88
N GLU A 61 4.21 5.89 12.61
CA GLU A 61 4.51 7.25 12.18
C GLU A 61 3.32 8.22 12.35
N GLY A 62 2.16 7.73 12.82
CA GLY A 62 0.95 8.54 13.07
C GLY A 62 0.22 8.99 11.81
N TRP A 63 0.43 8.33 10.67
CA TRP A 63 -0.21 8.68 9.41
C TRP A 63 -1.61 8.06 9.26
N ILE A 64 -1.83 6.93 9.92
CA ILE A 64 -3.10 6.18 9.95
C ILE A 64 -3.33 5.65 11.36
N GLU A 65 -4.56 5.29 11.66
CA GLU A 65 -4.96 4.63 12.90
C GLU A 65 -5.73 3.36 12.55
N SER A 66 -5.61 2.33 13.38
CA SER A 66 -6.44 1.14 13.31
C SER A 66 -7.50 1.13 14.40
N GLU A 67 -8.67 0.57 14.09
CA GLU A 67 -9.80 0.35 15.01
C GLU A 67 -10.02 -1.16 15.23
#